data_AF-A0A9E2TM71-F1
#
_entry.id   AF-A0A9E2TM71-F1
#
_cell.length_a   1.000
_cell.length_b   1.000
_cell.length_c   1.000
_cell.angle_alpha   90.00
_cell.angle_beta   90.00
_cell.angle_gamma   90.00
#
_symmetry.space_group_name_H-M   'P 1'
#
loop_
_entity.id
_entity.type
_entity.pdbx_description
1 polymer ?
#
loop_
_entity_poly.entity_id
_entity_poly.type
_entity_poly.pdbx_seq_one_letter_code
_entity_poly.pdbx_strand_id
1 'polypeptide(L)'
;MKSMTQLVASIFAVASLAVSPEVRAEAPSLQPNAAVPGAVLSITGKGFGLFKSTTVNQVKFQGGSALIQRWEPDLIEVRVPSQAVNGPVEVFIGKKRLKAGSFTRLQPKILSVSPAEAEPGTVLEINGEHFGNTPGPRDPNTIFGVNSVVVGDVTVRVRKWRDDKIEVELPGNVQTGDVMVRMASSDPLADGSCCAAVTHVVSNAMPVRVLASVRVDPMSGPVGTKVVLFGKGFGATRNPEDGVLFGGHLATVSQWSDTTIVVHVPLDAQTGPVIIKRNGQERKVGTYEVQIPRGKGVTPAQAPIGTLLKITGENFGFYSEAGSTPFNYIDFAKSENTVEIGGVQAIVYRWGNDRIDVWVPYSAKSGPVVVKRAANTPKPDGTCCADSRVLETEIGSFTLITPKIDSYSPTTGGLDETVTITGSGFGAFLKTAEPSKVGITDSVYARDAAELGENVSRTEVLFNGVGAVVLSWTDTEIKVRIPRRHPFGAGKPGIFNPDLTSGPLVVRRGSWDVNPDGTCCTTKKWLTLEAGPFTIEPKGLPDASYWRNPSPDHTHHQQ
;
A
#
# COMPACT_ATOMS: atom_id res chain seq x y z
N MET A 1 -49.02 85.43 -64.22
CA MET A 1 -47.85 84.54 -64.21
C MET A 1 -48.18 83.34 -65.10
N LYS A 2 -47.34 83.13 -66.11
CA LYS A 2 -47.30 82.02 -67.09
C LYS A 2 -47.67 80.67 -66.44
N SER A 3 -48.27 79.66 -67.07
CA SER A 3 -48.61 79.37 -68.47
C SER A 3 -49.07 77.90 -68.47
N MET A 4 -50.19 77.60 -69.16
CA MET A 4 -50.37 76.49 -70.14
C MET A 4 -49.90 75.06 -69.73
N THR A 5 -50.66 73.96 -69.89
CA THR A 5 -51.35 73.50 -71.11
C THR A 5 -52.18 72.23 -70.81
N GLN A 6 -53.24 72.03 -71.59
CA GLN A 6 -54.18 70.89 -71.66
C GLN A 6 -53.50 69.52 -71.95
N LEU A 7 -54.16 68.41 -71.57
CA LEU A 7 -54.88 67.53 -72.53
C LEU A 7 -55.67 66.40 -71.84
N VAL A 8 -56.82 66.09 -72.43
CA VAL A 8 -57.79 65.05 -72.09
C VAL A 8 -57.46 63.75 -72.85
N ALA A 9 -57.59 62.58 -72.20
CA ALA A 9 -57.81 61.27 -72.86
C ALA A 9 -58.35 60.28 -71.81
N SER A 10 -59.66 60.03 -71.77
CA SER A 10 -60.36 58.95 -72.48
C SER A 10 -59.93 57.54 -72.04
N ILE A 11 -60.75 56.98 -71.16
CA ILE A 11 -60.74 55.62 -70.60
C ILE A 11 -61.11 54.62 -71.70
N PHE A 12 -60.29 53.59 -71.94
CA PHE A 12 -60.73 52.22 -72.26
C PHE A 12 -59.59 51.22 -72.03
N ALA A 13 -59.99 50.03 -71.56
CA ALA A 13 -59.24 49.00 -70.84
C ALA A 13 -58.17 48.22 -71.63
N VAL A 14 -57.18 47.66 -70.92
CA VAL A 14 -56.70 46.27 -71.10
C VAL A 14 -56.18 45.72 -69.77
N ALA A 15 -56.66 44.53 -69.40
CA ALA A 15 -56.19 43.75 -68.26
C ALA A 15 -54.76 43.24 -68.48
N SER A 16 -53.83 43.61 -67.60
CA SER A 16 -52.50 43.01 -67.51
C SER A 16 -52.50 41.91 -66.44
N LEU A 17 -52.30 40.66 -66.89
CA LEU A 17 -52.03 39.47 -66.08
C LEU A 17 -50.89 39.74 -65.08
N ALA A 18 -51.23 39.83 -63.79
CA ALA A 18 -50.26 39.66 -62.72
C ALA A 18 -50.03 38.16 -62.53
N VAL A 19 -48.93 37.64 -63.07
CA VAL A 19 -48.39 36.34 -62.70
C VAL A 19 -47.93 36.45 -61.25
N SER A 20 -48.73 35.91 -60.32
CA SER A 20 -48.32 35.68 -58.95
C SER A 20 -47.09 34.75 -58.95
N PRO A 21 -46.02 35.03 -58.18
CA PRO A 21 -44.95 34.06 -58.03
C PRO A 21 -45.52 32.84 -57.31
N GLU A 22 -45.62 31.72 -58.01
CA GLU A 22 -45.84 30.42 -57.38
C GLU A 22 -44.72 30.22 -56.35
N VAL A 23 -45.09 30.25 -55.07
CA VAL A 23 -44.26 29.75 -53.98
C VAL A 23 -44.09 28.26 -54.26
N ARG A 24 -42.99 27.91 -54.95
CA ARG A 24 -42.63 26.52 -55.20
C ARG A 24 -42.49 25.85 -53.84
N ALA A 25 -43.43 24.96 -53.53
CA ALA A 25 -43.43 24.21 -52.29
C ALA A 25 -42.11 23.41 -52.21
N GLU A 26 -41.30 23.71 -51.20
CA GLU A 26 -40.06 22.99 -50.95
C GLU A 26 -40.43 21.55 -50.55
N ALA A 27 -40.01 20.59 -51.37
CA ALA A 27 -40.33 19.19 -51.17
C ALA A 27 -39.68 18.68 -49.89
N PRO A 28 -40.38 17.86 -49.07
CA PRO A 28 -39.79 17.34 -47.84
C PRO A 28 -38.52 16.55 -48.11
N SER A 29 -37.49 16.80 -47.31
CA SER A 29 -36.17 16.16 -47.41
C SER A 29 -35.72 15.62 -46.05
N LEU A 30 -35.39 14.34 -46.00
CA LEU A 30 -34.84 13.65 -44.83
C LEU A 30 -33.33 13.89 -44.72
N GLN A 31 -32.86 14.31 -43.53
CA GLN A 31 -31.44 14.50 -43.22
C GLN A 31 -31.10 14.03 -41.78
N PRO A 32 -30.05 13.23 -41.59
CA PRO A 32 -29.37 12.45 -42.64
C PRO A 32 -30.29 11.39 -43.25
N ASN A 33 -29.96 10.92 -44.45
CA ASN A 33 -30.70 9.85 -45.12
C ASN A 33 -30.22 8.44 -44.72
N ALA A 34 -29.23 8.34 -43.84
CA ALA A 34 -28.73 7.08 -43.30
C ALA A 34 -28.37 7.23 -41.82
N ALA A 35 -28.82 6.29 -40.98
CA ALA A 35 -28.52 6.28 -39.55
C ALA A 35 -28.79 4.90 -38.92
N VAL A 36 -28.28 4.71 -37.70
CA VAL A 36 -28.63 3.56 -36.86
C VAL A 36 -30.00 3.74 -36.19
N PRO A 37 -30.70 2.66 -35.85
CA PRO A 37 -31.93 2.76 -35.06
C PRO A 37 -31.75 3.52 -33.75
N GLY A 38 -32.76 4.32 -33.39
CA GLY A 38 -32.74 5.21 -32.24
C GLY A 38 -32.15 6.61 -32.49
N ALA A 39 -31.40 6.79 -33.58
CA ALA A 39 -30.89 8.10 -33.98
C ALA A 39 -32.03 9.09 -34.33
N VAL A 40 -31.76 10.38 -34.14
CA VAL A 40 -32.71 11.45 -34.50
C VAL A 40 -32.43 11.90 -35.93
N LEU A 41 -33.48 11.92 -36.76
CA LEU A 41 -33.45 12.45 -38.12
C LEU A 41 -34.36 13.68 -38.21
N SER A 42 -33.97 14.63 -39.04
CA SER A 42 -34.76 15.82 -39.34
C SER A 42 -35.36 15.70 -40.74
N ILE A 43 -36.62 16.05 -40.88
CA ILE A 43 -37.31 16.22 -42.16
C ILE A 43 -37.64 17.70 -42.30
N THR A 44 -36.99 18.36 -43.24
CA THR A 44 -37.22 19.79 -43.55
C THR A 44 -38.09 19.91 -44.79
N GLY A 45 -38.89 20.97 -44.87
CA GLY A 45 -39.76 21.23 -46.02
C GLY A 45 -40.81 22.27 -45.70
N LYS A 46 -41.85 22.40 -46.53
CA LYS A 46 -42.99 23.29 -46.23
C LYS A 46 -44.31 22.53 -46.28
N GLY A 47 -45.28 23.02 -45.51
CA GLY A 47 -46.65 22.52 -45.56
C GLY A 47 -46.91 21.27 -44.72
N PHE A 48 -46.15 21.08 -43.63
CA PHE A 48 -46.42 20.08 -42.60
C PHE A 48 -47.62 20.46 -41.73
N GLY A 49 -47.88 21.76 -41.56
CA GLY A 49 -48.95 22.27 -40.73
C GLY A 49 -48.71 22.02 -39.23
N LEU A 50 -49.70 22.36 -38.41
CA LEU A 50 -49.63 22.14 -36.97
C LEU A 50 -49.86 20.65 -36.63
N PHE A 51 -49.17 20.19 -35.59
CA PHE A 51 -49.41 18.87 -35.01
C PHE A 51 -50.80 18.80 -34.37
N LYS A 52 -51.56 17.75 -34.68
CA LYS A 52 -52.90 17.51 -34.12
C LYS A 52 -52.93 16.30 -33.20
N SER A 53 -52.43 15.16 -33.68
CA SER A 53 -52.36 13.91 -32.92
C SER A 53 -51.42 12.92 -33.62
N THR A 54 -50.97 11.89 -32.91
CA THR A 54 -50.14 10.80 -33.44
C THR A 54 -50.86 9.90 -34.45
N THR A 55 -52.20 10.00 -34.52
CA THR A 55 -53.02 9.30 -35.53
C THR A 55 -53.20 10.10 -36.81
N VAL A 56 -53.11 11.44 -36.73
CA VAL A 56 -53.19 12.34 -37.88
C VAL A 56 -51.81 12.64 -38.45
N ASN A 57 -50.81 12.85 -37.59
CA ASN A 57 -49.45 13.19 -37.94
C ASN A 57 -48.57 11.95 -37.73
N GLN A 58 -48.08 11.35 -38.81
CA GLN A 58 -47.24 10.15 -38.75
C GLN A 58 -46.05 10.26 -39.68
N VAL A 59 -44.93 9.67 -39.27
CA VAL A 59 -43.79 9.43 -40.16
C VAL A 59 -43.56 7.93 -40.22
N LYS A 60 -43.49 7.37 -41.43
CA LYS A 60 -43.33 5.93 -41.63
C LYS A 60 -42.08 5.60 -42.44
N PHE A 61 -41.34 4.60 -41.99
CA PHE A 61 -40.18 3.98 -42.64
C PHE A 61 -40.63 2.63 -43.21
N GLN A 62 -41.01 2.62 -44.48
CA GLN A 62 -41.52 1.42 -45.18
C GLN A 62 -42.58 0.63 -44.38
N GLY A 63 -43.52 1.35 -43.74
CA GLY A 63 -44.60 0.77 -42.93
C GLY A 63 -44.38 0.83 -41.41
N GLY A 64 -43.13 0.91 -40.94
CA GLY A 64 -42.82 1.09 -39.51
C GLY A 64 -43.03 2.54 -39.07
N SER A 65 -43.82 2.76 -38.02
CA SER A 65 -44.06 4.11 -37.47
C SER A 65 -42.85 4.60 -36.67
N ALA A 66 -42.42 5.82 -36.95
CA ALA A 66 -41.39 6.50 -36.19
C ALA A 66 -41.96 7.31 -35.04
N LEU A 67 -41.18 7.39 -33.96
CA LEU A 67 -41.50 8.24 -32.84
C LEU A 67 -41.19 9.70 -33.21
N ILE A 68 -42.21 10.55 -33.15
CA ILE A 68 -42.09 11.99 -33.40
C ILE A 68 -41.60 12.66 -32.12
N GLN A 69 -40.45 13.34 -32.19
CA GLN A 69 -39.91 14.17 -31.11
C GLN A 69 -40.35 15.62 -31.22
N ARG A 70 -40.44 16.13 -32.45
CA ARG A 70 -40.81 17.50 -32.74
C ARG A 70 -41.57 17.57 -34.05
N TRP A 71 -42.60 18.41 -34.09
CA TRP A 71 -43.37 18.66 -35.30
C TRP A 71 -43.72 20.14 -35.40
N GLU A 72 -43.15 20.79 -36.41
CA GLU A 72 -43.34 22.19 -36.75
C GLU A 72 -43.79 22.31 -38.21
N PRO A 73 -44.30 23.49 -38.64
CA PRO A 73 -44.80 23.67 -40.01
C PRO A 73 -43.76 23.42 -41.12
N ASP A 74 -42.47 23.51 -40.79
CA ASP A 74 -41.32 23.38 -41.68
C ASP A 74 -40.20 22.43 -41.21
N LEU A 75 -40.30 21.88 -39.99
CA LEU A 75 -39.34 20.93 -39.42
C LEU A 75 -40.06 19.78 -38.68
N ILE A 76 -39.66 18.55 -38.95
CA ILE A 76 -40.08 17.38 -38.17
C ILE A 76 -38.83 16.65 -37.68
N GLU A 77 -38.74 16.35 -36.39
CA GLU A 77 -37.69 15.50 -35.83
C GLU A 77 -38.28 14.18 -35.38
N VAL A 78 -37.70 13.08 -35.84
CA VAL A 78 -38.16 11.71 -35.55
C VAL A 78 -37.01 10.83 -35.10
N ARG A 79 -37.29 9.84 -34.26
CA ARG A 79 -36.35 8.75 -33.98
C ARG A 79 -36.55 7.60 -34.95
N VAL A 80 -35.44 7.05 -35.44
CA VAL A 80 -35.42 5.86 -36.31
C VAL A 80 -35.98 4.64 -35.54
N PRO A 81 -37.04 3.98 -36.03
CA PRO A 81 -37.57 2.76 -35.42
C PRO A 81 -36.54 1.64 -35.28
N SER A 82 -36.69 0.78 -34.26
CA SER A 82 -35.83 -0.38 -34.00
C SER A 82 -35.74 -1.34 -35.19
N GLN A 83 -36.90 -1.58 -35.83
CA GLN A 83 -37.07 -2.44 -37.01
C GLN A 83 -37.14 -1.65 -38.33
N ALA A 84 -36.63 -0.41 -38.36
CA ALA A 84 -36.58 0.36 -39.61
C ALA A 84 -35.79 -0.41 -40.67
N VAL A 85 -36.30 -0.40 -41.91
CA VAL A 85 -35.69 -1.08 -43.07
C VAL A 85 -35.32 -0.05 -44.15
N ASN A 86 -34.47 -0.46 -45.09
CA ASN A 86 -34.05 0.41 -46.21
C ASN A 86 -35.21 0.66 -47.16
N GLY A 87 -35.60 1.93 -47.37
CA GLY A 87 -36.74 2.22 -48.21
C GLY A 87 -37.24 3.66 -48.12
N PRO A 88 -38.38 3.98 -48.75
CA PRO A 88 -38.94 5.32 -48.74
C PRO A 88 -39.42 5.74 -47.34
N VAL A 89 -39.21 7.01 -47.01
CA VAL A 89 -39.75 7.65 -45.80
C VAL A 89 -40.87 8.60 -46.17
N GLU A 90 -41.97 8.50 -45.43
CA GLU A 90 -43.22 9.15 -45.79
C GLU A 90 -43.84 9.86 -44.60
N VAL A 91 -44.29 11.09 -44.84
CA VAL A 91 -44.96 11.94 -43.86
C VAL A 91 -46.45 11.95 -44.17
N PHE A 92 -47.27 11.59 -43.19
CA PHE A 92 -48.72 11.59 -43.26
C PHE A 92 -49.30 12.74 -42.44
N ILE A 93 -50.26 13.46 -43.04
CA ILE A 93 -51.03 14.54 -42.42
C ILE A 93 -52.51 14.25 -42.73
N GLY A 94 -53.13 13.43 -41.89
CA GLY A 94 -54.42 12.82 -42.16
C GLY A 94 -54.37 11.97 -43.44
N LYS A 95 -55.10 12.38 -44.47
CA LYS A 95 -55.11 11.69 -45.78
C LYS A 95 -53.98 12.13 -46.72
N LYS A 96 -53.29 13.23 -46.42
CA LYS A 96 -52.21 13.75 -47.27
C LYS A 96 -50.93 12.97 -47.00
N ARG A 97 -50.30 12.46 -48.06
CA ARG A 97 -49.02 11.74 -48.03
C ARG A 97 -47.96 12.55 -48.75
N LEU A 98 -46.83 12.78 -48.07
CA LEU A 98 -45.67 13.47 -48.60
C LEU A 98 -44.47 12.52 -48.59
N LYS A 99 -43.72 12.46 -49.69
CA LYS A 99 -42.47 11.70 -49.75
C LYS A 99 -41.34 12.56 -49.18
N ALA A 100 -40.58 12.02 -48.24
CA ALA A 100 -39.46 12.69 -47.59
C ALA A 100 -38.08 12.17 -48.03
N GLY A 101 -38.03 11.28 -49.03
CA GLY A 101 -36.79 10.68 -49.53
C GLY A 101 -36.70 9.18 -49.21
N SER A 102 -35.48 8.64 -49.24
CA SER A 102 -35.16 7.24 -48.93
C SER A 102 -34.21 7.14 -47.75
N PHE A 103 -34.45 6.19 -46.86
CA PHE A 103 -33.63 5.89 -45.70
C PHE A 103 -32.77 4.65 -45.92
N THR A 104 -31.52 4.71 -45.45
CA THR A 104 -30.60 3.57 -45.35
C THR A 104 -30.28 3.29 -43.89
N ARG A 105 -30.60 2.09 -43.43
CA ARG A 105 -30.29 1.61 -42.10
C ARG A 105 -28.79 1.30 -42.00
N LEU A 106 -28.10 2.03 -41.13
CA LEU A 106 -26.73 1.74 -40.74
C LEU A 106 -26.73 0.75 -39.57
N GLN A 107 -25.63 0.01 -39.43
CA GLN A 107 -25.40 -0.88 -38.29
C GLN A 107 -24.11 -0.46 -37.60
N PRO A 108 -24.09 -0.33 -36.26
CA PRO A 108 -22.86 -0.02 -35.53
C PRO A 108 -21.84 -1.13 -35.78
N LYS A 109 -20.60 -0.75 -36.11
CA LYS A 109 -19.53 -1.69 -36.44
C LYS A 109 -18.28 -1.36 -35.67
N ILE A 110 -17.73 -2.34 -34.97
CA ILE A 110 -16.42 -2.25 -34.31
C ILE A 110 -15.37 -2.70 -35.33
N LEU A 111 -14.42 -1.81 -35.62
CA LEU A 111 -13.27 -2.10 -36.48
C LEU A 111 -12.08 -2.61 -35.67
N SER A 112 -11.82 -2.03 -34.49
CA SER A 112 -10.73 -2.47 -33.61
C SER A 112 -10.99 -2.11 -32.15
N VAL A 113 -10.47 -2.92 -31.23
CA VAL A 113 -10.36 -2.62 -29.79
C VAL A 113 -8.88 -2.57 -29.41
N SER A 114 -8.47 -1.51 -28.73
CA SER A 114 -7.08 -1.32 -28.31
C SER A 114 -6.98 -0.81 -26.86
N PRO A 115 -6.13 -1.39 -26.01
CA PRO A 115 -5.37 -2.62 -26.25
C PRO A 115 -6.27 -3.87 -26.30
N ALA A 116 -5.83 -4.92 -27.00
CA ALA A 116 -6.54 -6.21 -27.06
C ALA A 116 -6.39 -7.05 -25.77
N GLU A 117 -5.42 -6.70 -24.92
CA GLU A 117 -5.18 -7.30 -23.62
C GLU A 117 -4.93 -6.20 -22.58
N ALA A 118 -5.65 -6.23 -21.46
CA ALA A 118 -5.65 -5.13 -20.49
C ALA A 118 -6.00 -5.58 -19.07
N GLU A 119 -5.49 -4.87 -18.07
CA GLU A 119 -5.95 -5.01 -16.68
C GLU A 119 -7.18 -4.12 -16.40
N PRO A 120 -8.00 -4.46 -15.40
CA PRO A 120 -8.99 -3.53 -14.86
C PRO A 120 -8.39 -2.15 -14.53
N GLY A 121 -9.16 -1.09 -14.77
CA GLY A 121 -8.74 0.31 -14.68
C GLY A 121 -8.13 0.86 -15.97
N THR A 122 -7.77 0.01 -16.93
CA THR A 122 -7.28 0.45 -18.26
C THR A 122 -8.42 1.07 -19.06
N VAL A 123 -8.11 2.14 -19.81
CA VAL A 123 -9.03 2.72 -20.80
C VAL A 123 -8.87 1.95 -22.11
N LEU A 124 -9.96 1.32 -22.57
CA LEU A 124 -10.04 0.73 -23.90
C LEU A 124 -10.54 1.76 -24.91
N GLU A 125 -9.89 1.77 -26.06
CA GLU A 125 -10.27 2.50 -27.25
C GLU A 125 -10.97 1.56 -28.23
N ILE A 126 -12.20 1.90 -28.59
CA ILE A 126 -13.04 1.16 -29.54
C ILE A 126 -13.19 2.05 -30.77
N ASN A 127 -12.48 1.70 -31.85
CA ASN A 127 -12.61 2.40 -33.12
C ASN A 127 -13.61 1.65 -34.01
N GLY A 128 -14.45 2.40 -34.70
CA GLY A 128 -15.53 1.81 -35.47
C GLY A 128 -16.28 2.83 -36.33
N GLU A 129 -17.51 2.46 -36.68
CA GLU A 129 -18.39 3.24 -37.53
C GLU A 129 -19.80 3.22 -36.97
N HIS A 130 -20.49 4.35 -37.11
CA HIS A 130 -21.93 4.49 -36.87
C HIS A 130 -22.36 4.30 -35.40
N PHE A 131 -21.53 4.73 -34.45
CA PHE A 131 -21.89 4.73 -33.03
C PHE A 131 -22.76 5.92 -32.62
N GLY A 132 -22.99 6.88 -33.51
CA GLY A 132 -23.63 8.16 -33.19
C GLY A 132 -22.76 9.06 -32.33
N ASN A 133 -23.13 10.34 -32.23
CA ASN A 133 -22.32 11.36 -31.56
C ASN A 133 -22.49 11.43 -30.03
N THR A 134 -23.41 10.64 -29.46
CA THR A 134 -23.72 10.69 -28.03
C THR A 134 -24.20 9.33 -27.52
N PRO A 135 -23.87 8.96 -26.26
CA PRO A 135 -24.45 7.78 -25.62
C PRO A 135 -25.89 8.03 -25.13
N GLY A 136 -26.40 9.26 -25.28
CA GLY A 136 -27.69 9.67 -24.73
C GLY A 136 -27.56 10.35 -23.36
N PRO A 137 -28.69 10.58 -22.68
CA PRO A 137 -28.71 11.15 -21.32
C PRO A 137 -27.91 10.33 -20.32
N ARG A 138 -27.42 10.95 -19.24
CA ARG A 138 -26.70 10.22 -18.18
C ARG A 138 -27.60 9.32 -17.33
N ASP A 139 -28.90 9.55 -17.35
CA ASP A 139 -29.88 8.74 -16.63
C ASP A 139 -30.27 7.50 -17.48
N PRO A 140 -29.91 6.28 -17.06
CA PRO A 140 -30.26 5.05 -17.78
C PRO A 140 -31.76 4.75 -17.79
N ASN A 141 -32.55 5.39 -16.91
CA ASN A 141 -34.02 5.24 -16.86
C ASN A 141 -34.76 6.21 -17.79
N THR A 142 -34.04 6.90 -18.67
CA THR A 142 -34.67 7.71 -19.70
C THR A 142 -35.57 6.84 -20.58
N ILE A 143 -36.77 7.36 -20.89
CA ILE A 143 -37.81 6.69 -21.68
C ILE A 143 -37.36 6.21 -23.06
N PHE A 144 -36.21 6.70 -23.56
CA PHE A 144 -35.67 6.31 -24.87
C PHE A 144 -34.41 5.43 -24.78
N GLY A 145 -33.98 5.06 -23.57
CA GLY A 145 -32.75 4.34 -23.31
C GLY A 145 -31.47 5.12 -23.57
N VAL A 146 -30.34 4.48 -23.23
CA VAL A 146 -28.98 5.00 -23.42
C VAL A 146 -28.15 3.99 -24.19
N ASN A 147 -27.29 4.48 -25.08
CA ASN A 147 -26.32 3.62 -25.74
C ASN A 147 -25.28 3.18 -24.70
N SER A 148 -24.83 1.93 -24.82
CA SER A 148 -23.92 1.34 -23.85
C SER A 148 -22.87 0.48 -24.53
N VAL A 149 -21.75 0.26 -23.84
CA VAL A 149 -20.74 -0.71 -24.23
C VAL A 149 -20.76 -1.83 -23.20
N VAL A 150 -20.71 -3.06 -23.68
CA VAL A 150 -20.62 -4.26 -22.84
C VAL A 150 -19.32 -4.98 -23.16
N VAL A 151 -18.64 -5.45 -22.12
CA VAL A 151 -17.46 -6.32 -22.21
C VAL A 151 -17.80 -7.61 -21.50
N GLY A 152 -17.93 -8.71 -22.25
CA GLY A 152 -18.50 -9.96 -21.74
C GLY A 152 -19.96 -9.77 -21.34
N ASP A 153 -20.24 -9.88 -20.04
CA ASP A 153 -21.56 -9.68 -19.42
C ASP A 153 -21.68 -8.36 -18.65
N VAL A 154 -20.61 -7.55 -18.59
CA VAL A 154 -20.55 -6.32 -17.80
C VAL A 154 -20.73 -5.09 -18.69
N THR A 155 -21.70 -4.25 -18.36
CA THR A 155 -21.80 -2.90 -18.94
C THR A 155 -20.70 -2.00 -18.38
N VAL A 156 -19.86 -1.47 -19.25
CA VAL A 156 -18.69 -0.67 -18.85
C VAL A 156 -18.98 0.83 -18.90
N ARG A 157 -18.24 1.59 -18.10
CA ARG A 157 -18.40 3.04 -18.03
C ARG A 157 -17.77 3.70 -19.25
N VAL A 158 -18.59 4.44 -20.01
CA VAL A 158 -18.13 5.29 -21.10
C VAL A 158 -17.45 6.54 -20.53
N ARG A 159 -16.21 6.80 -20.96
CA ARG A 159 -15.45 8.03 -20.69
C ARG A 159 -15.73 9.07 -21.77
N LYS A 160 -15.75 8.65 -23.03
CA LYS A 160 -15.94 9.50 -24.20
C LYS A 160 -16.61 8.73 -25.32
N TRP A 161 -17.42 9.42 -26.11
CA TRP A 161 -18.20 8.82 -27.19
C TRP A 161 -18.20 9.74 -28.40
N ARG A 162 -17.95 9.16 -29.57
CA ARG A 162 -18.07 9.77 -30.90
C ARG A 162 -18.60 8.71 -31.86
N ASP A 163 -18.99 9.13 -33.06
CA ASP A 163 -19.54 8.22 -34.08
C ASP A 163 -18.55 7.14 -34.53
N ASP A 164 -17.26 7.44 -34.48
CA ASP A 164 -16.15 6.60 -34.95
C ASP A 164 -15.26 6.05 -33.83
N LYS A 165 -15.41 6.56 -32.60
CA LYS A 165 -14.52 6.24 -31.48
C LYS A 165 -15.20 6.33 -30.13
N ILE A 166 -15.07 5.28 -29.32
CA ILE A 166 -15.54 5.23 -27.93
C ILE A 166 -14.35 4.91 -27.02
N GLU A 167 -14.22 5.65 -25.92
CA GLU A 167 -13.27 5.34 -24.86
C GLU A 167 -14.06 4.86 -23.63
N VAL A 168 -13.74 3.66 -23.13
CA VAL A 168 -14.39 3.03 -21.98
C VAL A 168 -13.36 2.61 -20.94
N GLU A 169 -13.73 2.61 -19.67
CA GLU A 169 -12.86 2.15 -18.58
C GLU A 169 -13.29 0.76 -18.10
N LEU A 170 -12.33 -0.16 -18.01
CA LEU A 170 -12.56 -1.52 -17.53
C LEU A 170 -12.79 -1.54 -16.01
N PRO A 171 -13.95 -1.99 -15.50
CA PRO A 171 -14.20 -2.08 -14.07
C PRO A 171 -13.47 -3.28 -13.43
N GLY A 172 -13.29 -3.24 -12.11
CA GLY A 172 -12.56 -4.28 -11.35
C GLY A 172 -13.11 -5.71 -11.45
N ASN A 173 -14.39 -5.87 -11.79
CA ASN A 173 -15.06 -7.17 -11.88
C ASN A 173 -15.16 -7.71 -13.32
N VAL A 174 -14.67 -6.99 -14.32
CA VAL A 174 -14.76 -7.42 -15.73
C VAL A 174 -13.92 -8.67 -15.97
N GLN A 175 -14.45 -9.58 -16.78
CA GLN A 175 -13.78 -10.80 -17.20
C GLN A 175 -13.39 -10.71 -18.68
N THR A 176 -12.53 -11.63 -19.12
CA THR A 176 -12.25 -11.82 -20.54
C THR A 176 -13.55 -12.10 -21.29
N GLY A 177 -13.76 -11.43 -22.43
CA GLY A 177 -14.98 -11.56 -23.20
C GLY A 177 -15.02 -10.63 -24.40
N ASP A 178 -16.15 -10.66 -25.11
CA ASP A 178 -16.36 -9.84 -26.30
C ASP A 178 -16.82 -8.43 -25.93
N VAL A 179 -16.28 -7.44 -26.64
CA VAL A 179 -16.73 -6.06 -26.63
C VAL A 179 -17.85 -5.90 -27.65
N MET A 180 -18.97 -5.33 -27.22
CA MET A 180 -20.12 -5.01 -28.06
C MET A 180 -20.65 -3.62 -27.74
N VAL A 181 -21.05 -2.89 -28.78
CA VAL A 181 -21.75 -1.60 -28.65
C VAL A 181 -23.25 -1.85 -28.83
N ARG A 182 -24.05 -1.34 -27.90
CA ARG A 182 -25.52 -1.47 -27.88
C ARG A 182 -26.14 -0.09 -28.10
N MET A 183 -26.85 0.06 -29.21
CA MET A 183 -27.54 1.28 -29.60
C MET A 183 -29.00 1.19 -29.18
N ALA A 184 -29.42 2.07 -28.27
CA ALA A 184 -30.78 2.08 -27.73
C ALA A 184 -31.77 2.71 -28.72
N SER A 185 -32.88 2.00 -28.95
CA SER A 185 -34.01 2.50 -29.72
C SER A 185 -35.32 2.17 -29.01
N SER A 186 -36.28 3.09 -29.09
CA SER A 186 -37.60 2.94 -28.50
C SER A 186 -38.64 3.25 -29.56
N ASP A 187 -39.46 2.25 -29.87
CA ASP A 187 -40.54 2.40 -30.86
C ASP A 187 -41.75 3.10 -30.24
N PRO A 188 -42.58 3.79 -31.05
CA PRO A 188 -43.87 4.27 -30.59
C PRO A 188 -44.82 3.11 -30.29
N LEU A 189 -45.79 3.34 -29.40
CA LEU A 189 -46.91 2.43 -29.15
C LEU A 189 -47.82 2.35 -30.39
N ALA A 190 -48.76 1.40 -30.39
CA ALA A 190 -49.65 1.17 -31.54
C ALA A 190 -50.52 2.39 -31.92
N ASP A 191 -50.82 3.26 -30.95
CA ASP A 191 -51.52 4.54 -31.14
C ASP A 191 -50.59 5.70 -31.55
N GLY A 192 -49.29 5.43 -31.72
CA GLY A 192 -48.25 6.38 -32.07
C GLY A 192 -47.73 7.20 -30.88
N SER A 193 -48.24 6.97 -29.67
CA SER A 193 -47.75 7.63 -28.45
C SER A 193 -46.40 7.05 -27.98
N CYS A 194 -45.72 7.78 -27.09
CA CYS A 194 -44.46 7.34 -26.49
C CYS A 194 -44.73 6.48 -25.25
N CYS A 195 -44.00 5.40 -24.99
CA CYS A 195 -43.06 4.67 -25.84
C CYS A 195 -43.10 3.19 -25.46
N ALA A 196 -42.83 2.30 -26.41
CA ALA A 196 -42.62 0.88 -26.13
C ALA A 196 -41.32 0.65 -25.33
N ALA A 197 -41.11 -0.57 -24.82
CA ALA A 197 -39.89 -0.90 -24.11
C ALA A 197 -38.64 -0.70 -24.99
N VAL A 198 -37.56 -0.22 -24.38
CA VAL A 198 -36.29 0.03 -25.07
C VAL A 198 -35.71 -1.28 -25.60
N THR A 199 -35.32 -1.25 -26.87
CA THR A 199 -34.61 -2.32 -27.56
C THR A 199 -33.19 -1.88 -27.92
N HIS A 200 -32.29 -2.84 -28.14
CA HIS A 200 -30.91 -2.54 -28.49
C HIS A 200 -30.52 -3.17 -29.82
N VAL A 201 -29.94 -2.36 -30.70
CA VAL A 201 -29.21 -2.85 -31.87
C VAL A 201 -27.76 -3.06 -31.46
N VAL A 202 -27.28 -4.30 -31.61
CA VAL A 202 -25.95 -4.71 -31.18
C VAL A 202 -24.99 -4.71 -32.38
N SER A 203 -23.76 -4.24 -32.17
CA SER A 203 -22.67 -4.33 -33.14
C SER A 203 -22.16 -5.76 -33.33
N ASN A 204 -21.17 -5.95 -34.21
CA ASN A 204 -20.32 -7.14 -34.14
C ASN A 204 -19.58 -7.22 -32.80
N ALA A 205 -19.13 -8.42 -32.45
CA ALA A 205 -18.29 -8.70 -31.30
C ALA A 205 -16.80 -8.56 -31.66
N MET A 206 -16.00 -8.06 -30.72
CA MET A 206 -14.53 -8.04 -30.82
C MET A 206 -13.93 -8.51 -29.49
N PRO A 207 -13.08 -9.55 -29.46
CA PRO A 207 -12.57 -10.10 -28.21
C PRO A 207 -11.59 -9.17 -27.51
N VAL A 208 -11.62 -9.14 -26.18
CA VAL A 208 -10.58 -8.52 -25.33
C VAL A 208 -10.19 -9.46 -24.19
N ARG A 209 -8.89 -9.61 -23.95
CA ARG A 209 -8.35 -10.41 -22.85
C ARG A 209 -8.16 -9.53 -21.62
N VAL A 210 -8.88 -9.85 -20.54
CA VAL A 210 -8.74 -9.13 -19.27
C VAL A 210 -7.75 -9.88 -18.39
N LEU A 211 -6.68 -9.20 -18.02
CA LEU A 211 -5.64 -9.70 -17.12
C LEU A 211 -6.03 -9.47 -15.66
N ALA A 212 -5.82 -10.47 -14.82
CA ALA A 212 -6.01 -10.32 -13.38
C ALA A 212 -5.02 -9.31 -12.81
N SER A 213 -5.47 -8.26 -12.12
CA SER A 213 -4.58 -7.26 -11.50
C SER A 213 -3.65 -7.91 -10.48
N VAL A 214 -2.39 -7.48 -10.47
CA VAL A 214 -1.39 -7.92 -9.50
C VAL A 214 -0.83 -6.71 -8.76
N ARG A 215 -0.91 -6.75 -7.41
CA ARG A 215 -0.28 -5.75 -6.55
C ARG A 215 1.02 -6.32 -5.99
N VAL A 216 2.12 -5.63 -6.21
CA VAL A 216 3.45 -6.00 -5.68
C VAL A 216 3.78 -5.06 -4.51
N ASP A 217 4.24 -5.62 -3.39
CA ASP A 217 4.46 -4.87 -2.15
C ASP A 217 5.60 -5.48 -1.30
N PRO A 218 6.66 -4.74 -0.96
CA PRO A 218 6.95 -3.37 -1.40
C PRO A 218 7.44 -3.32 -2.86
N MET A 219 7.50 -2.11 -3.42
CA MET A 219 8.06 -1.83 -4.76
C MET A 219 9.50 -1.32 -4.73
N SER A 220 10.10 -1.21 -3.54
CA SER A 220 11.48 -0.84 -3.37
C SER A 220 12.05 -1.48 -2.12
N GLY A 221 13.38 -1.60 -2.08
CA GLY A 221 14.11 -2.12 -0.94
C GLY A 221 15.44 -2.76 -1.36
N PRO A 222 16.29 -3.13 -0.39
CA PRO A 222 17.59 -3.72 -0.71
C PRO A 222 17.47 -5.21 -1.09
N VAL A 223 18.58 -5.83 -1.49
CA VAL A 223 18.67 -7.29 -1.70
C VAL A 223 18.26 -8.06 -0.45
N GLY A 224 17.59 -9.21 -0.62
CA GLY A 224 17.03 -10.01 0.48
C GLY A 224 15.66 -9.56 0.95
N THR A 225 15.13 -8.42 0.48
CA THR A 225 13.78 -7.95 0.88
C THR A 225 12.71 -8.96 0.50
N LYS A 226 11.84 -9.31 1.45
CA LYS A 226 10.61 -10.05 1.17
C LYS A 226 9.62 -9.16 0.41
N VAL A 227 9.16 -9.64 -0.74
CA VAL A 227 8.16 -9.02 -1.59
C VAL A 227 6.96 -9.95 -1.71
N VAL A 228 5.77 -9.40 -1.52
CA VAL A 228 4.51 -10.12 -1.63
C VAL A 228 3.74 -9.63 -2.85
N LEU A 229 3.36 -10.56 -3.71
CA LEU A 229 2.53 -10.32 -4.87
C LEU A 229 1.11 -10.84 -4.56
N PHE A 230 0.14 -9.93 -4.59
CA PHE A 230 -1.27 -10.22 -4.38
C PHE A 230 -2.01 -10.21 -5.71
N GLY A 231 -2.81 -11.23 -5.96
CA GLY A 231 -3.57 -11.35 -7.20
C GLY A 231 -4.60 -12.48 -7.15
N LYS A 232 -4.98 -12.96 -8.33
CA LYS A 232 -5.82 -14.15 -8.53
C LYS A 232 -5.33 -14.93 -9.74
N GLY A 233 -5.53 -16.24 -9.75
CA GLY A 233 -5.20 -17.07 -10.90
C GLY A 233 -3.70 -17.40 -11.03
N PHE A 234 -2.92 -17.28 -9.95
CA PHE A 234 -1.56 -17.79 -9.92
C PHE A 234 -1.52 -19.34 -9.89
N GLY A 235 -2.64 -19.98 -9.56
CA GLY A 235 -2.76 -21.42 -9.35
C GLY A 235 -2.30 -21.87 -7.96
N ALA A 236 -2.88 -22.97 -7.46
CA ALA A 236 -2.62 -23.50 -6.12
C ALA A 236 -1.15 -23.95 -5.92
N THR A 237 -0.49 -24.36 -7.01
CA THR A 237 0.91 -24.81 -7.03
C THR A 237 1.65 -24.24 -8.24
N ARG A 238 2.97 -24.28 -8.17
CA ARG A 238 3.87 -23.85 -9.24
C ARG A 238 4.69 -24.99 -9.82
N ASN A 239 5.02 -24.88 -11.10
CA ASN A 239 6.02 -25.74 -11.71
C ASN A 239 7.43 -25.20 -11.39
N PRO A 240 8.48 -26.00 -11.55
CA PRO A 240 9.87 -25.55 -11.35
C PRO A 240 10.26 -24.32 -12.19
N GLU A 241 9.77 -24.21 -13.43
CA GLU A 241 10.03 -23.09 -14.34
C GLU A 241 9.28 -21.79 -14.00
N ASP A 242 8.30 -21.86 -13.09
CA ASP A 242 7.53 -20.70 -12.64
C ASP A 242 8.27 -19.93 -11.55
N GLY A 243 8.17 -18.61 -11.58
CA GLY A 243 8.85 -17.77 -10.62
C GLY A 243 8.59 -16.29 -10.81
N VAL A 244 9.34 -15.49 -10.06
CA VAL A 244 9.33 -14.02 -10.17
C VAL A 244 10.73 -13.57 -10.47
N LEU A 245 10.89 -12.60 -11.37
CA LEU A 245 12.17 -11.98 -11.69
C LEU A 245 12.18 -10.52 -11.27
N PHE A 246 13.30 -10.07 -10.72
CA PHE A 246 13.60 -8.66 -10.45
C PHE A 246 14.73 -8.22 -11.37
N GLY A 247 14.43 -7.33 -12.32
CA GLY A 247 15.45 -6.84 -13.25
C GLY A 247 16.14 -7.98 -14.02
N GLY A 248 15.39 -9.02 -14.40
CA GLY A 248 15.91 -10.20 -15.10
C GLY A 248 16.50 -11.31 -14.22
N HIS A 249 16.61 -11.11 -12.90
CA HIS A 249 17.19 -12.10 -11.98
C HIS A 249 16.10 -12.89 -11.25
N LEU A 250 16.18 -14.22 -11.27
CA LEU A 250 15.22 -15.10 -10.62
C LEU A 250 15.24 -14.90 -9.10
N ALA A 251 14.07 -14.72 -8.51
CA ALA A 251 13.87 -14.58 -7.07
C ALA A 251 13.71 -15.93 -6.38
N THR A 252 14.08 -15.99 -5.11
CA THR A 252 13.75 -17.14 -4.26
C THR A 252 12.28 -17.09 -3.92
N VAL A 253 11.52 -18.14 -4.23
CA VAL A 253 10.09 -18.24 -3.91
C VAL A 253 9.93 -18.97 -2.59
N SER A 254 9.41 -18.27 -1.58
CA SER A 254 9.16 -18.84 -0.25
C SER A 254 7.74 -19.40 -0.12
N GLN A 255 6.78 -18.83 -0.83
CA GLN A 255 5.39 -19.28 -0.82
C GLN A 255 4.71 -19.03 -2.16
N TRP A 256 3.85 -19.96 -2.57
CA TRP A 256 3.00 -19.82 -3.75
C TRP A 256 1.59 -20.32 -3.42
N SER A 257 0.59 -19.57 -3.83
CA SER A 257 -0.83 -19.95 -3.81
C SER A 257 -1.55 -19.25 -4.95
N ASP A 258 -2.83 -19.56 -5.15
CA ASP A 258 -3.63 -18.95 -6.22
C ASP A 258 -3.75 -17.43 -6.12
N THR A 259 -3.62 -16.89 -4.90
CA THR A 259 -3.85 -15.47 -4.61
C THR A 259 -2.63 -14.73 -4.06
N THR A 260 -1.56 -15.44 -3.70
CA THR A 260 -0.38 -14.85 -3.06
C THR A 260 0.90 -15.56 -3.47
N ILE A 261 1.88 -14.79 -3.91
CA ILE A 261 3.25 -15.26 -4.10
C ILE A 261 4.14 -14.46 -3.15
N VAL A 262 4.97 -15.14 -2.38
CA VAL A 262 5.99 -14.51 -1.53
C VAL A 262 7.35 -14.89 -2.06
N VAL A 263 8.16 -13.87 -2.34
CA VAL A 263 9.52 -14.02 -2.85
C VAL A 263 10.50 -13.14 -2.09
N HIS A 264 11.79 -13.45 -2.18
CA HIS A 264 12.87 -12.60 -1.68
C HIS A 264 13.68 -12.05 -2.85
N VAL A 265 13.99 -10.76 -2.81
CA VAL A 265 14.83 -10.09 -3.80
C VAL A 265 16.20 -10.78 -3.83
N PRO A 266 16.65 -11.32 -4.97
CA PRO A 266 17.90 -12.08 -5.04
C PRO A 266 19.13 -11.18 -4.87
N LEU A 267 20.29 -11.80 -4.59
CA LEU A 267 21.56 -11.10 -4.37
C LEU A 267 21.96 -10.19 -5.54
N ASP A 268 21.80 -10.67 -6.77
CA ASP A 268 22.21 -9.95 -7.99
C ASP A 268 21.07 -9.10 -8.60
N ALA A 269 19.99 -8.85 -7.83
CA ALA A 269 18.86 -8.07 -8.32
C ALA A 269 19.30 -6.67 -8.77
N GLN A 270 18.72 -6.23 -9.89
CA GLN A 270 18.89 -4.86 -10.39
C GLN A 270 17.55 -4.13 -10.41
N THR A 271 17.59 -2.81 -10.25
CA THR A 271 16.42 -1.95 -10.46
C THR A 271 15.87 -2.19 -11.86
N GLY A 272 14.58 -2.53 -11.95
CA GLY A 272 14.03 -2.98 -13.22
C GLY A 272 12.65 -3.62 -13.10
N PRO A 273 12.15 -4.20 -14.21
CA PRO A 273 10.82 -4.78 -14.23
C PRO A 273 10.69 -5.96 -13.24
N VAL A 274 9.54 -6.05 -12.60
CA VAL A 274 9.09 -7.27 -11.91
C VAL A 274 8.31 -8.10 -12.90
N ILE A 275 8.77 -9.32 -13.16
CA ILE A 275 8.15 -10.23 -14.14
C ILE A 275 7.68 -11.48 -13.40
N ILE A 276 6.44 -11.90 -13.63
CA ILE A 276 5.93 -13.22 -13.24
C ILE A 276 6.11 -14.16 -14.42
N LYS A 277 6.75 -15.30 -14.19
CA LYS A 277 6.79 -16.46 -15.09
C LYS A 277 5.73 -17.46 -14.66
N ARG A 278 4.80 -17.76 -15.55
CA ARG A 278 3.78 -18.78 -15.35
C ARG A 278 3.48 -19.54 -16.63
N ASN A 279 3.64 -20.86 -16.61
CA ASN A 279 3.33 -21.75 -17.73
C ASN A 279 4.00 -21.30 -19.06
N GLY A 280 5.26 -20.86 -18.99
CA GLY A 280 6.00 -20.35 -20.14
C GLY A 280 5.62 -18.94 -20.61
N GLN A 281 4.66 -18.27 -19.96
CA GLN A 281 4.33 -16.86 -20.21
C GLN A 281 5.04 -15.95 -19.20
N GLU A 282 5.52 -14.82 -19.68
CA GLU A 282 6.07 -13.74 -18.86
C GLU A 282 5.11 -12.55 -18.85
N ARG A 283 4.87 -12.01 -17.66
CA ARG A 283 4.07 -10.79 -17.50
C ARG A 283 4.78 -9.81 -16.58
N LYS A 284 4.99 -8.58 -17.08
CA LYS A 284 5.44 -7.46 -16.26
C LYS A 284 4.29 -7.02 -15.34
N VAL A 285 4.57 -6.95 -14.04
CA VAL A 285 3.59 -6.54 -13.00
C VAL A 285 4.03 -5.30 -12.23
N GLY A 286 5.15 -4.69 -12.62
CA GLY A 286 5.67 -3.46 -12.01
C GLY A 286 7.13 -3.21 -12.35
N THR A 287 7.72 -2.24 -11.66
CA THR A 287 9.17 -1.96 -11.63
C THR A 287 9.62 -1.88 -10.18
N TYR A 288 10.61 -2.67 -9.78
CA TYR A 288 11.17 -2.65 -8.43
C TYR A 288 12.44 -1.81 -8.39
N GLU A 289 12.60 -0.99 -7.36
CA GLU A 289 13.82 -0.22 -7.10
C GLU A 289 14.70 -0.95 -6.08
N VAL A 290 15.85 -1.45 -6.53
CA VAL A 290 16.85 -2.06 -5.66
C VAL A 290 17.65 -0.95 -4.98
N GLN A 291 17.48 -0.84 -3.66
CA GLN A 291 18.15 0.17 -2.85
C GLN A 291 19.45 -0.39 -2.27
N ILE A 292 20.50 0.44 -2.23
CA ILE A 292 21.78 0.05 -1.62
C ILE A 292 21.81 0.58 -0.19
N PRO A 293 22.06 -0.26 0.84
CA PRO A 293 22.22 0.19 2.22
C PRO A 293 23.38 1.17 2.35
N ARG A 294 23.19 2.25 3.12
CA ARG A 294 24.20 3.28 3.35
C ARG A 294 24.26 3.66 4.83
N GLY A 295 25.46 3.60 5.40
CA GLY A 295 25.72 4.09 6.75
C GLY A 295 25.84 5.61 6.82
N LYS A 296 25.29 6.20 7.88
CA LYS A 296 25.49 7.62 8.25
C LYS A 296 26.40 7.75 9.46
N GLY A 297 26.31 6.83 10.42
CA GLY A 297 27.21 6.83 11.56
C GLY A 297 26.79 5.87 12.66
N VAL A 298 27.64 5.84 13.69
CA VAL A 298 27.52 4.98 14.86
C VAL A 298 27.59 5.86 16.11
N THR A 299 26.70 5.64 17.08
CA THR A 299 26.64 6.43 18.32
C THR A 299 26.28 5.53 19.52
N PRO A 300 27.08 5.55 20.61
CA PRO A 300 28.35 6.25 20.74
C PRO A 300 29.48 5.61 19.90
N ALA A 301 30.46 6.40 19.45
CA ALA A 301 31.61 5.87 18.69
C ALA A 301 32.61 5.10 19.57
N GLN A 302 32.55 5.30 20.88
CA GLN A 302 33.37 4.61 21.86
C GLN A 302 32.54 4.30 23.11
N ALA A 303 32.64 3.08 23.63
CA ALA A 303 31.92 2.66 24.83
C ALA A 303 32.45 1.32 25.38
N PRO A 304 32.15 0.98 26.64
CA PRO A 304 32.39 -0.35 27.16
C PRO A 304 31.39 -1.40 26.65
N ILE A 305 31.71 -2.69 26.90
CA ILE A 305 30.84 -3.83 26.54
C ILE A 305 29.41 -3.67 27.07
N GLY A 306 28.45 -4.33 26.42
CA GLY A 306 27.04 -4.30 26.82
C GLY A 306 26.33 -2.97 26.55
N THR A 307 27.02 -1.94 26.04
CA THR A 307 26.40 -0.66 25.65
C THR A 307 25.47 -0.84 24.46
N LEU A 308 24.37 -0.09 24.44
CA LEU A 308 23.49 -0.01 23.27
C LEU A 308 24.12 0.92 22.24
N LEU A 309 24.48 0.37 21.10
CA LEU A 309 25.03 1.07 19.95
C LEU A 309 23.91 1.38 18.97
N LYS A 310 23.72 2.66 18.65
CA LYS A 310 22.80 3.13 17.61
C LYS A 310 23.56 3.35 16.31
N ILE A 311 23.15 2.64 15.29
CA ILE A 311 23.64 2.74 13.92
C ILE A 311 22.58 3.49 13.12
N THR A 312 22.94 4.58 12.45
CA THR A 312 22.06 5.35 11.59
C THR A 312 22.46 5.21 10.13
N GLY A 313 21.49 5.26 9.24
CA GLY A 313 21.72 5.09 7.81
C GLY A 313 20.46 5.22 6.98
N GLU A 314 20.50 4.62 5.81
CA GLU A 314 19.40 4.54 4.84
C GLU A 314 19.38 3.15 4.21
N ASN A 315 18.18 2.69 3.86
CA ASN A 315 17.97 1.45 3.10
C ASN A 315 18.60 0.21 3.75
N PHE A 316 18.54 0.09 5.08
CA PHE A 316 18.91 -1.17 5.75
C PHE A 316 17.84 -2.26 5.57
N GLY A 317 16.65 -1.89 5.10
CA GLY A 317 15.48 -2.77 5.08
C GLY A 317 14.90 -2.98 6.49
N PHE A 318 13.74 -3.61 6.55
CA PHE A 318 13.10 -3.97 7.82
C PHE A 318 13.44 -5.41 8.18
N TYR A 319 13.86 -5.61 9.43
CA TYR A 319 13.95 -6.92 10.06
C TYR A 319 12.64 -7.17 10.80
N SER A 320 12.02 -8.34 10.65
CA SER A 320 10.97 -8.75 11.58
C SER A 320 11.27 -10.11 12.19
N GLU A 321 11.21 -10.16 13.51
CA GLU A 321 11.16 -11.41 14.23
C GLU A 321 9.73 -11.95 14.20
N ALA A 322 9.62 -13.20 13.75
CA ALA A 322 8.54 -14.16 13.97
C ALA A 322 7.11 -13.81 13.48
N GLY A 323 6.70 -14.53 12.44
CA GLY A 323 5.41 -15.21 12.44
C GLY A 323 5.10 -15.91 11.10
N SER A 324 4.07 -16.75 11.08
CA SER A 324 3.77 -17.69 9.98
C SER A 324 2.87 -17.14 8.86
N THR A 325 2.56 -15.84 8.87
CA THR A 325 1.64 -15.25 7.90
C THR A 325 2.41 -14.60 6.73
N PRO A 326 1.78 -14.46 5.55
CA PRO A 326 2.36 -13.68 4.45
C PRO A 326 2.73 -12.25 4.86
N PHE A 327 2.08 -11.71 5.89
CA PHE A 327 2.27 -10.37 6.44
C PHE A 327 3.36 -10.28 7.53
N ASN A 328 3.88 -11.42 8.00
CA ASN A 328 5.04 -11.44 8.89
C ASN A 328 6.30 -11.46 8.02
N TYR A 329 7.14 -10.43 8.14
CA TYR A 329 8.33 -10.23 7.32
C TYR A 329 9.46 -11.18 7.77
N ILE A 330 9.29 -12.48 7.55
CA ILE A 330 10.37 -13.44 7.77
C ILE A 330 11.39 -13.32 6.63
N ASP A 331 12.61 -12.92 6.96
CA ASP A 331 13.76 -13.23 6.11
C ASP A 331 14.10 -14.72 6.32
N PHE A 332 14.50 -15.39 5.24
CA PHE A 332 14.55 -16.86 5.17
C PHE A 332 15.64 -17.49 6.06
N ALA A 333 16.44 -16.70 6.76
CA ALA A 333 17.35 -17.18 7.77
C ALA A 333 17.39 -16.19 8.93
N LYS A 334 16.95 -16.62 10.12
CA LYS A 334 17.12 -15.87 11.37
C LYS A 334 18.61 -15.55 11.66
N SER A 335 19.55 -16.16 10.94
CA SER A 335 21.00 -16.19 11.19
C SER A 335 21.87 -15.40 10.21
N GLU A 336 21.35 -14.78 9.15
CA GLU A 336 22.22 -14.19 8.10
C GLU A 336 22.19 -12.65 8.03
N ASN A 337 21.13 -11.99 8.52
CA ASN A 337 21.16 -10.55 8.73
C ASN A 337 21.82 -10.26 10.09
N THR A 338 23.02 -9.71 10.08
CA THR A 338 23.83 -9.54 11.29
C THR A 338 24.47 -8.16 11.34
N VAL A 339 24.93 -7.78 12.52
CA VAL A 339 25.82 -6.65 12.70
C VAL A 339 27.06 -7.17 13.39
N GLU A 340 28.23 -6.83 12.88
CA GLU A 340 29.52 -7.15 13.50
C GLU A 340 30.18 -5.88 14.05
N ILE A 341 30.82 -6.01 15.22
CA ILE A 341 31.64 -4.97 15.85
C ILE A 341 33.03 -5.56 16.07
N GLY A 342 34.02 -5.06 15.34
CA GLY A 342 35.40 -5.56 15.42
C GLY A 342 35.52 -7.05 15.10
N GLY A 343 34.69 -7.55 14.19
CA GLY A 343 34.63 -8.96 13.78
C GLY A 343 33.84 -9.88 14.71
N VAL A 344 33.08 -9.33 15.68
CA VAL A 344 32.23 -10.12 16.57
C VAL A 344 30.77 -9.75 16.35
N GLN A 345 29.92 -10.75 16.16
CA GLN A 345 28.49 -10.55 15.95
C GLN A 345 27.83 -9.92 17.19
N ALA A 346 27.20 -8.77 16.98
CA ALA A 346 26.43 -8.05 17.96
C ALA A 346 24.99 -8.56 18.04
N ILE A 347 24.37 -8.33 19.18
CA ILE A 347 23.00 -8.75 19.43
C ILE A 347 22.08 -7.65 18.94
N VAL A 348 21.27 -7.94 17.92
CA VAL A 348 20.32 -6.97 17.37
C VAL A 348 19.18 -6.79 18.38
N TYR A 349 19.00 -5.55 18.85
CA TYR A 349 17.85 -5.17 19.68
C TYR A 349 16.70 -4.65 18.81
N ARG A 350 17.03 -3.92 17.75
CA ARG A 350 16.07 -3.38 16.79
C ARG A 350 16.74 -3.18 15.45
N TRP A 351 16.03 -3.46 14.37
CA TRP A 351 16.51 -3.17 13.02
C TRP A 351 15.35 -2.66 12.15
N GLY A 352 15.47 -1.40 11.75
CA GLY A 352 14.59 -0.75 10.79
C GLY A 352 15.38 -0.16 9.62
N ASN A 353 14.66 0.46 8.69
CA ASN A 353 15.23 0.89 7.42
C ASN A 353 16.33 1.97 7.53
N ASP A 354 16.29 2.82 8.55
CA ASP A 354 17.21 3.94 8.76
C ASP A 354 18.00 3.85 10.07
N ARG A 355 17.71 2.83 10.89
CA ARG A 355 18.26 2.69 12.23
C ARG A 355 18.36 1.23 12.66
N ILE A 356 19.52 0.86 13.17
CA ILE A 356 19.76 -0.43 13.83
C ILE A 356 20.31 -0.15 15.23
N ASP A 357 19.70 -0.74 16.25
CA ASP A 357 20.20 -0.70 17.62
C ASP A 357 20.74 -2.09 17.98
N VAL A 358 22.00 -2.16 18.41
CA VAL A 358 22.66 -3.42 18.77
C VAL A 358 23.35 -3.32 20.11
N TRP A 359 23.42 -4.42 20.84
CA TRP A 359 24.22 -4.50 22.07
C TRP A 359 25.66 -4.89 21.76
N VAL A 360 26.62 -4.15 22.30
CA VAL A 360 28.05 -4.49 22.19
C VAL A 360 28.31 -5.83 22.89
N PRO A 361 28.74 -6.89 22.17
CA PRO A 361 28.91 -8.22 22.75
C PRO A 361 30.08 -8.27 23.74
N TYR A 362 30.16 -9.33 24.55
CA TYR A 362 31.24 -9.48 25.54
C TYR A 362 32.61 -9.59 24.87
N SER A 363 32.70 -10.37 23.79
CA SER A 363 33.94 -10.64 23.07
C SER A 363 34.30 -9.56 22.05
N ALA A 364 33.54 -8.45 21.99
CA ALA A 364 33.77 -7.35 21.04
C ALA A 364 35.21 -6.84 21.06
N LYS A 365 35.66 -6.29 19.93
CA LYS A 365 36.95 -5.61 19.80
C LYS A 365 36.75 -4.23 19.19
N SER A 366 37.71 -3.32 19.39
CA SER A 366 37.78 -2.10 18.60
C SER A 366 37.98 -2.46 17.13
N GLY A 367 37.25 -1.80 16.23
CA GLY A 367 37.29 -2.11 14.81
C GLY A 367 36.06 -1.63 14.04
N PRO A 368 35.89 -2.08 12.79
CA PRO A 368 34.77 -1.66 11.96
C PRO A 368 33.44 -2.18 12.52
N VAL A 369 32.39 -1.39 12.29
CA VAL A 369 30.99 -1.77 12.48
C VAL A 369 30.41 -2.08 11.11
N VAL A 370 30.08 -3.35 10.89
CA VAL A 370 29.64 -3.87 9.59
C VAL A 370 28.21 -4.38 9.72
N VAL A 371 27.30 -3.84 8.91
CA VAL A 371 25.94 -4.35 8.75
C VAL A 371 25.95 -5.34 7.59
N LYS A 372 25.50 -6.57 7.84
CA LYS A 372 25.45 -7.65 6.86
C LYS A 372 24.01 -7.98 6.54
N ARG A 373 23.63 -7.87 5.27
CA ARG A 373 22.30 -8.23 4.79
C ARG A 373 22.36 -9.48 3.93
N ALA A 374 21.66 -10.52 4.35
CA ALA A 374 21.55 -11.78 3.65
C ALA A 374 20.81 -11.62 2.34
N ALA A 375 21.35 -12.18 1.27
CA ALA A 375 20.60 -12.39 0.05
C ALA A 375 21.10 -13.66 -0.64
N ASN A 376 20.15 -14.40 -1.19
CA ASN A 376 20.42 -15.72 -1.72
C ASN A 376 20.16 -15.75 -3.22
N THR A 377 20.96 -16.57 -3.90
CA THR A 377 20.70 -16.95 -5.28
C THR A 377 19.87 -18.24 -5.27
N PRO A 378 18.67 -18.24 -5.85
CA PRO A 378 17.85 -19.44 -5.89
C PRO A 378 18.47 -20.50 -6.80
N LYS A 379 18.07 -21.76 -6.58
CA LYS A 379 18.25 -22.82 -7.58
C LYS A 379 17.43 -22.50 -8.84
N PRO A 380 17.71 -23.15 -9.99
CA PRO A 380 16.96 -22.91 -11.22
C PRO A 380 15.44 -23.11 -11.12
N ASP A 381 14.96 -23.87 -10.11
CA ASP A 381 13.54 -24.08 -9.81
C ASP A 381 12.92 -22.99 -8.89
N GLY A 382 13.70 -21.94 -8.57
CA GLY A 382 13.30 -20.87 -7.67
C GLY A 382 13.28 -21.26 -6.19
N THR A 383 13.71 -22.47 -5.81
CA THR A 383 13.83 -22.87 -4.40
C THR A 383 15.12 -22.36 -3.77
N CYS A 384 15.08 -22.13 -2.46
CA CYS A 384 16.26 -21.75 -1.70
C CYS A 384 17.20 -22.95 -1.47
N CYS A 385 18.51 -22.80 -1.47
CA CYS A 385 19.31 -21.76 -2.09
C CYS A 385 20.52 -22.44 -2.75
N ALA A 386 21.03 -21.90 -3.85
CA ALA A 386 22.21 -22.40 -4.56
C ALA A 386 23.50 -21.73 -4.07
N ASP A 387 23.42 -20.43 -3.75
CA ASP A 387 24.47 -19.64 -3.12
C ASP A 387 23.82 -18.75 -2.06
N SER A 388 24.50 -18.56 -0.93
CA SER A 388 24.10 -17.69 0.17
C SER A 388 25.24 -16.71 0.43
N ARG A 389 25.00 -15.43 0.20
CA ARG A 389 25.97 -14.37 0.50
C ARG A 389 25.34 -13.26 1.30
N VAL A 390 26.20 -12.42 1.84
CA VAL A 390 25.81 -11.23 2.57
C VAL A 390 26.33 -10.01 1.82
N LEU A 391 25.47 -9.00 1.69
CA LEU A 391 25.88 -7.66 1.35
C LEU A 391 26.41 -6.98 2.61
N GLU A 392 27.71 -6.71 2.64
CA GLU A 392 28.37 -6.03 3.75
C GLU A 392 28.36 -4.51 3.53
N THR A 393 27.96 -3.76 4.56
CA THR A 393 27.99 -2.30 4.57
C THR A 393 28.75 -1.84 5.82
N GLU A 394 29.96 -1.32 5.62
CA GLU A 394 30.73 -0.71 6.70
C GLU A 394 30.16 0.67 7.04
N ILE A 395 29.78 0.88 8.30
CA ILE A 395 29.11 2.10 8.76
C ILE A 395 30.08 3.07 9.46
N GLY A 396 31.23 2.56 9.89
CA GLY A 396 32.27 3.32 10.59
C GLY A 396 33.06 2.42 11.54
N SER A 397 33.84 3.02 12.42
CA SER A 397 34.63 2.33 13.44
C SER A 397 34.08 2.53 14.85
N PHE A 398 34.17 1.51 15.69
CA PHE A 398 33.86 1.56 17.11
C PHE A 398 35.11 1.31 17.95
N THR A 399 35.31 2.09 19.01
CA THR A 399 36.40 1.91 19.98
C THR A 399 35.87 1.32 21.27
N LEU A 400 36.29 0.09 21.59
CA LEU A 400 35.96 -0.54 22.86
C LEU A 400 36.75 0.14 23.98
N ILE A 401 36.03 0.64 24.98
CA ILE A 401 36.61 1.23 26.19
C ILE A 401 36.58 0.21 27.32
N THR A 402 37.72 0.00 27.97
CA THR A 402 37.75 -0.73 29.24
C THR A 402 37.58 0.28 30.37
N PRO A 403 36.50 0.23 31.17
CA PRO A 403 36.31 1.17 32.26
C PRO A 403 37.41 1.01 33.31
N LYS A 404 37.76 2.12 33.96
CA LYS A 404 38.78 2.19 35.00
C LYS A 404 38.23 2.89 36.22
N ILE A 405 38.52 2.35 37.40
CA ILE A 405 38.26 3.01 38.69
C ILE A 405 39.54 3.71 39.12
N ASP A 406 39.44 4.99 39.46
CA ASP A 406 40.56 5.80 39.95
C ASP A 406 40.52 5.93 41.48
N SER A 407 39.33 6.18 42.06
CA SER A 407 39.16 6.22 43.51
C SER A 407 37.71 6.01 43.94
N TYR A 408 37.48 5.74 45.23
CA TYR A 408 36.15 5.71 45.83
C TYR A 408 36.20 6.34 47.23
N SER A 409 35.10 6.97 47.63
CA SER A 409 34.97 7.60 48.95
C SER A 409 33.50 7.65 49.39
N PRO A 410 33.21 7.41 50.69
CA PRO A 410 34.15 6.96 51.73
C PRO A 410 34.59 5.50 51.53
N THR A 411 35.56 5.02 52.31
CA THR A 411 36.02 3.60 52.31
C THR A 411 35.26 2.72 53.32
N THR A 412 34.52 3.34 54.21
CA THR A 412 33.55 2.72 55.13
C THR A 412 32.28 3.57 55.17
N GLY A 413 31.14 2.99 55.53
CA GLY A 413 29.91 3.77 55.63
C GLY A 413 28.73 3.01 56.24
N GLY A 414 27.79 3.75 56.80
CA GLY A 414 26.53 3.25 57.35
C GLY A 414 25.47 2.90 56.31
N LEU A 415 24.36 2.30 56.75
CA LEU A 415 23.19 2.08 55.89
C LEU A 415 22.68 3.42 55.34
N ASP A 416 22.27 3.41 54.06
CA ASP A 416 21.85 4.59 53.29
C ASP A 416 22.88 5.68 53.04
N GLU A 417 24.10 5.54 53.55
CA GLU A 417 25.18 6.47 53.20
C GLU A 417 25.55 6.28 51.71
N THR A 418 26.00 7.39 51.12
CA THR A 418 26.36 7.45 49.71
C THR A 418 27.85 7.22 49.55
N VAL A 419 28.20 6.30 48.66
CA VAL A 419 29.56 6.05 48.20
C VAL A 419 29.70 6.58 46.78
N THR A 420 30.70 7.42 46.57
CA THR A 420 31.05 7.96 45.26
C THR A 420 32.27 7.23 44.72
N ILE A 421 32.16 6.67 43.53
CA ILE A 421 33.24 6.01 42.79
C ILE A 421 33.58 6.92 41.61
N THR A 422 34.85 7.25 41.45
CA THR A 422 35.38 8.08 40.35
C THR A 422 36.28 7.26 39.44
N GLY A 423 36.29 7.60 38.16
CA GLY A 423 37.01 6.84 37.15
C GLY A 423 36.78 7.37 35.75
N SER A 424 36.90 6.49 34.77
CA SER A 424 36.67 6.81 33.36
C SER A 424 36.10 5.62 32.58
N GLY A 425 35.36 5.91 31.51
CA GLY A 425 34.86 4.89 30.59
C GLY A 425 33.74 4.03 31.14
N PHE A 426 33.04 4.46 32.20
CA PHE A 426 31.94 3.70 32.79
C PHE A 426 30.73 3.54 31.85
N GLY A 427 30.61 4.41 30.84
CA GLY A 427 29.49 4.43 29.90
C GLY A 427 28.15 4.75 30.56
N ALA A 428 27.06 4.53 29.82
CA ALA A 428 25.70 4.69 30.35
C ALA A 428 25.33 3.56 31.31
N PHE A 429 24.46 3.87 32.28
CA PHE A 429 23.85 2.88 33.17
C PHE A 429 22.80 2.06 32.44
N LEU A 430 22.88 0.73 32.58
CA LEU A 430 22.02 -0.21 31.87
C LEU A 430 21.21 -1.06 32.85
N LYS A 431 20.00 -0.57 33.16
CA LYS A 431 19.02 -1.35 33.92
C LYS A 431 17.99 -1.94 32.95
N THR A 432 18.24 -3.15 32.49
CA THR A 432 17.19 -3.96 31.85
C THR A 432 16.56 -4.81 32.92
N ALA A 433 15.34 -4.48 33.33
CA ALA A 433 14.47 -5.47 33.95
C ALA A 433 14.08 -6.45 32.84
N GLU A 434 14.94 -7.43 32.52
CA GLU A 434 14.42 -8.69 32.01
C GLU A 434 13.38 -9.15 33.03
N PRO A 435 12.16 -9.54 32.62
CA PRO A 435 11.00 -9.66 33.50
C PRO A 435 11.47 -10.29 34.77
N SER A 436 11.58 -9.45 35.81
CA SER A 436 11.99 -9.88 37.12
C SER A 436 11.03 -11.01 37.42
N LYS A 437 11.53 -12.25 37.46
CA LYS A 437 10.70 -13.37 37.87
C LYS A 437 9.96 -12.87 39.11
N VAL A 438 8.63 -12.98 39.04
CA VAL A 438 7.65 -12.61 40.05
C VAL A 438 8.04 -13.33 41.35
N GLY A 439 9.02 -12.80 42.07
CA GLY A 439 9.90 -13.65 42.87
C GLY A 439 10.97 -12.90 43.64
N ILE A 440 11.48 -11.77 43.13
CA ILE A 440 12.32 -10.87 43.96
C ILE A 440 11.47 -10.30 45.12
N THR A 441 10.19 -10.01 44.87
CA THR A 441 9.25 -9.63 45.93
C THR A 441 8.92 -10.81 46.83
N ASP A 442 8.70 -12.01 46.28
CA ASP A 442 8.21 -13.17 47.06
C ASP A 442 9.31 -13.80 47.92
N SER A 443 10.56 -13.84 47.46
CA SER A 443 11.71 -14.32 48.25
C SER A 443 12.07 -13.37 49.40
N VAL A 444 11.83 -12.05 49.23
CA VAL A 444 11.97 -11.04 50.29
C VAL A 444 10.91 -11.23 51.39
N TYR A 445 9.73 -11.77 51.07
CA TYR A 445 8.71 -12.16 52.06
C TYR A 445 9.02 -13.52 52.71
N ALA A 446 9.70 -14.43 52.02
CA ALA A 446 10.08 -15.76 52.54
C ALA A 446 11.32 -15.77 53.47
N ARG A 447 12.02 -14.64 53.63
CA ARG A 447 13.32 -14.52 54.33
C ARG A 447 14.47 -15.34 53.71
N ASP A 448 14.29 -15.81 52.49
CA ASP A 448 15.40 -16.36 51.71
C ASP A 448 16.28 -15.22 51.19
N ALA A 449 17.59 -15.44 51.13
CA ALA A 449 18.49 -14.46 50.52
C ALA A 449 18.04 -14.25 49.07
N ALA A 450 17.58 -13.04 48.74
CA ALA A 450 17.25 -12.68 47.38
C ALA A 450 18.54 -12.66 46.56
N GLU A 451 18.88 -13.79 45.96
CA GLU A 451 19.90 -13.84 44.92
C GLU A 451 19.34 -13.07 43.72
N LEU A 452 19.92 -11.90 43.45
CA LEU A 452 19.74 -11.25 42.17
C LEU A 452 20.25 -12.24 41.12
N GLY A 453 19.34 -12.90 40.41
CA GLY A 453 19.72 -13.77 39.31
C GLY A 453 20.60 -13.00 38.32
N GLU A 454 21.53 -13.70 37.66
CA GLU A 454 22.54 -13.08 36.78
C GLU A 454 21.96 -12.13 35.73
N ASN A 455 20.66 -12.24 35.44
CA ASN A 455 19.95 -11.50 34.39
C ASN A 455 19.26 -10.19 34.83
N VAL A 456 19.22 -9.85 36.13
CA VAL A 456 18.42 -8.71 36.64
C VAL A 456 18.99 -7.33 36.24
N SER A 457 20.29 -7.22 35.98
CA SER A 457 20.93 -5.98 35.53
C SER A 457 22.06 -6.23 34.52
N ARG A 458 22.34 -5.27 33.63
CA ARG A 458 23.54 -5.27 32.76
C ARG A 458 24.69 -4.49 33.37
N THR A 459 24.44 -3.75 34.45
CA THR A 459 25.44 -2.99 35.17
C THR A 459 25.09 -2.96 36.65
N GLU A 460 26.05 -3.27 37.52
CA GLU A 460 25.84 -3.36 38.97
C GLU A 460 27.04 -2.87 39.77
N VAL A 461 26.77 -2.40 40.98
CA VAL A 461 27.79 -2.14 41.99
C VAL A 461 27.50 -3.03 43.19
N LEU A 462 28.50 -3.73 43.67
CA LEU A 462 28.38 -4.71 44.75
C LEU A 462 29.28 -4.31 45.91
N PHE A 463 28.73 -4.29 47.12
CA PHE A 463 29.49 -4.27 48.37
C PHE A 463 29.63 -5.72 48.84
N ASN A 464 30.78 -6.35 48.62
CA ASN A 464 31.02 -7.74 49.01
C ASN A 464 29.90 -8.70 48.53
N GLY A 465 29.56 -8.64 47.24
CA GLY A 465 28.47 -9.42 46.64
C GLY A 465 27.06 -8.87 46.89
N VAL A 466 26.91 -7.86 47.75
CA VAL A 466 25.62 -7.23 48.05
C VAL A 466 25.32 -6.08 47.08
N GLY A 467 24.22 -6.18 46.32
CA GLY A 467 23.79 -5.16 45.37
C GLY A 467 23.55 -3.79 45.98
N ALA A 468 24.27 -2.78 45.52
CA ALA A 468 24.09 -1.39 45.90
C ALA A 468 22.89 -0.74 45.17
N VAL A 469 22.32 0.32 45.76
CA VAL A 469 21.29 1.12 45.11
C VAL A 469 21.97 2.24 44.33
N VAL A 470 21.95 2.17 42.99
CA VAL A 470 22.52 3.23 42.14
C VAL A 470 21.69 4.50 42.25
N LEU A 471 22.33 5.62 42.64
CA LEU A 471 21.74 6.95 42.74
C LEU A 471 21.96 7.75 41.46
N SER A 472 23.20 7.75 40.94
CA SER A 472 23.56 8.37 39.67
C SER A 472 24.72 7.64 39.02
N TRP A 473 24.80 7.72 37.70
CA TRP A 473 25.84 7.05 36.92
C TRP A 473 26.18 7.89 35.69
N THR A 474 27.45 8.23 35.57
CA THR A 474 28.04 8.96 34.45
C THR A 474 29.28 8.22 33.96
N ASP A 475 29.92 8.70 32.91
CA ASP A 475 31.14 8.06 32.38
C ASP A 475 32.33 8.15 33.34
N THR A 476 32.33 9.12 34.27
CA THR A 476 33.45 9.39 35.18
C THR A 476 33.11 9.30 36.67
N GLU A 477 31.82 9.24 37.01
CA GLU A 477 31.34 9.21 38.40
C GLU A 477 30.13 8.27 38.55
N ILE A 478 30.17 7.40 39.55
CA ILE A 478 29.06 6.54 39.98
C ILE A 478 28.77 6.86 41.44
N LYS A 479 27.51 7.19 41.76
CA LYS A 479 27.05 7.35 43.15
C LYS A 479 26.10 6.21 43.47
N VAL A 480 26.42 5.49 44.54
CA VAL A 480 25.59 4.40 45.04
C VAL A 480 25.29 4.58 46.50
N ARG A 481 24.18 4.00 46.94
CA ARG A 481 23.74 3.99 48.32
C ARG A 481 23.87 2.59 48.89
N ILE A 482 24.39 2.50 50.12
CA ILE A 482 24.55 1.26 50.87
C ILE A 482 23.16 0.69 51.20
N PRO A 483 22.88 -0.59 50.86
CA PRO A 483 21.54 -1.16 50.98
C PRO A 483 21.17 -1.51 52.42
N ARG A 484 19.92 -1.25 52.82
CA ARG A 484 19.40 -1.56 54.18
C ARG A 484 19.17 -3.05 54.46
N ARG A 485 18.52 -3.77 53.54
CA ARG A 485 17.90 -5.09 53.83
C ARG A 485 18.81 -6.30 53.62
N HIS A 486 19.90 -6.16 52.87
CA HIS A 486 20.75 -7.30 52.52
C HIS A 486 21.85 -7.61 53.56
N PRO A 487 22.57 -6.63 54.15
CA PRO A 487 23.62 -6.90 55.15
C PRO A 487 23.09 -6.92 56.59
N PHE A 488 21.95 -6.29 56.87
CA PHE A 488 21.37 -6.14 58.21
C PHE A 488 20.05 -6.91 58.34
N GLY A 489 19.96 -7.80 59.35
CA GLY A 489 18.80 -8.66 59.58
C GLY A 489 18.80 -9.99 58.81
N ALA A 490 19.79 -10.21 57.94
CA ALA A 490 20.01 -11.49 57.26
C ALA A 490 20.46 -12.56 58.28
N GLY A 491 19.76 -13.70 58.31
CA GLY A 491 19.97 -14.77 59.30
C GLY A 491 19.39 -14.47 60.68
N LYS A 492 19.81 -13.38 61.33
CA LYS A 492 19.30 -12.96 62.66
C LYS A 492 18.74 -11.52 62.62
N PRO A 493 17.46 -11.31 62.99
CA PRO A 493 16.88 -9.96 63.08
C PRO A 493 17.70 -9.03 63.98
N GLY A 494 17.94 -7.81 63.51
CA GLY A 494 18.66 -6.79 64.29
C GLY A 494 20.19 -6.96 64.36
N ILE A 495 20.78 -7.90 63.62
CA ILE A 495 22.23 -8.16 63.61
C ILE A 495 22.77 -8.03 62.18
N PHE A 496 24.01 -7.54 62.04
CA PHE A 496 24.75 -7.58 60.78
C PHE A 496 25.29 -8.97 60.49
N ASN A 497 25.19 -9.41 59.25
CA ASN A 497 25.89 -10.61 58.81
C ASN A 497 27.37 -10.25 58.53
N PRO A 498 28.33 -10.74 59.33
CA PRO A 498 29.75 -10.38 59.18
C PRO A 498 30.33 -10.77 57.82
N ASP A 499 29.79 -11.81 57.20
CA ASP A 499 30.24 -12.31 55.89
C ASP A 499 29.77 -11.42 54.73
N LEU A 500 28.84 -10.49 54.98
CA LEU A 500 28.26 -9.58 53.97
C LEU A 500 28.70 -8.12 54.18
N THR A 501 29.36 -7.78 55.29
CA THR A 501 29.66 -6.39 55.65
C THR A 501 31.06 -5.93 55.27
N SER A 502 32.03 -6.84 55.12
CA SER A 502 33.40 -6.47 54.76
C SER A 502 33.89 -7.30 53.58
N GLY A 503 34.31 -6.64 52.52
CA GLY A 503 34.83 -7.29 51.31
C GLY A 503 35.00 -6.30 50.18
N PRO A 504 35.15 -6.77 48.93
CA PRO A 504 35.47 -5.90 47.82
C PRO A 504 34.26 -5.04 47.41
N LEU A 505 34.50 -3.75 47.18
CA LEU A 505 33.61 -2.90 46.39
C LEU A 505 33.89 -3.16 44.91
N VAL A 506 32.88 -3.62 44.19
CA VAL A 506 33.03 -4.07 42.81
C VAL A 506 32.03 -3.36 41.91
N VAL A 507 32.49 -2.91 40.74
CA VAL A 507 31.65 -2.44 39.65
C VAL A 507 31.66 -3.51 38.55
N ARG A 508 30.50 -3.96 38.09
CA ARG A 508 30.40 -4.98 37.03
C ARG A 508 29.58 -4.50 35.85
N ARG A 509 29.98 -4.96 34.66
CA ARG A 509 29.26 -4.75 33.41
C ARG A 509 29.08 -6.07 32.66
N GLY A 510 27.83 -6.42 32.39
CA GLY A 510 27.43 -7.69 31.80
C GLY A 510 27.12 -7.56 30.32
N SER A 511 27.59 -8.53 29.52
CA SER A 511 27.17 -8.70 28.13
C SER A 511 27.14 -10.18 27.74
N TRP A 512 26.68 -10.47 26.54
CA TRP A 512 26.55 -11.81 25.98
C TRP A 512 27.20 -11.84 24.60
N ASP A 513 27.54 -13.03 24.13
CA ASP A 513 27.88 -13.27 22.74
C ASP A 513 26.69 -13.98 22.05
N VAL A 514 26.57 -13.81 20.73
CA VAL A 514 25.63 -14.61 19.93
C VAL A 514 26.21 -16.02 19.78
N ASN A 515 25.36 -17.05 19.80
CA ASN A 515 25.82 -18.43 19.59
C ASN A 515 26.30 -18.63 18.14
N PRO A 516 27.18 -19.61 17.87
CA PRO A 516 27.67 -19.87 16.51
C PRO A 516 26.59 -20.21 15.47
N ASP A 517 25.42 -20.67 15.92
CA ASP A 517 24.26 -20.95 15.08
C ASP A 517 23.39 -19.70 14.78
N GLY A 518 23.83 -18.53 15.23
CA GLY A 518 23.11 -17.26 15.09
C GLY A 518 21.96 -17.08 16.09
N THR A 519 21.72 -18.04 16.99
CA THR A 519 20.72 -17.89 18.05
C THR A 519 21.26 -17.01 19.18
N CYS A 520 20.41 -16.14 19.71
CA CYS A 520 20.71 -15.42 20.94
C CYS A 520 20.34 -16.30 22.15
N CYS A 521 21.18 -16.41 23.18
CA CYS A 521 22.54 -15.92 23.36
C CYS A 521 23.33 -16.88 24.28
N THR A 522 24.65 -16.71 24.40
CA THR A 522 25.47 -17.45 25.39
C THR A 522 25.01 -17.16 26.83
N THR A 523 25.62 -17.78 27.84
CA THR A 523 25.47 -17.29 29.23
C THR A 523 26.04 -15.87 29.36
N LYS A 524 25.47 -15.07 30.26
CA LYS A 524 25.96 -13.70 30.53
C LYS A 524 27.38 -13.78 31.08
N LYS A 525 28.27 -12.94 30.56
CA LYS A 525 29.64 -12.78 31.06
C LYS A 525 29.81 -11.37 31.64
N TRP A 526 30.65 -11.27 32.66
CA TRP A 526 30.86 -10.03 33.41
C TRP A 526 32.28 -9.52 33.26
N LEU A 527 32.42 -8.24 32.90
CA LEU A 527 33.61 -7.47 33.18
C LEU A 527 33.51 -6.96 34.62
N THR A 528 34.47 -7.34 35.45
CA THR A 528 34.48 -7.06 36.89
C THR A 528 35.64 -6.13 37.22
N LEU A 529 35.34 -4.99 37.84
CA LEU A 529 36.31 -3.99 38.29
C LEU A 529 36.24 -3.91 39.81
N GLU A 530 37.32 -4.30 40.48
CA GLU A 530 37.44 -4.15 41.93
C GLU A 530 37.99 -2.76 42.26
N ALA A 531 37.23 -1.99 43.03
CA ALA A 531 37.65 -0.67 43.51
C ALA A 531 38.63 -0.80 44.69
N GLY A 532 38.38 -1.77 45.57
CA GLY A 532 39.17 -2.01 46.78
C GLY A 532 38.29 -2.51 47.95
N PRO A 533 38.86 -2.70 49.14
CA PRO A 533 38.12 -3.15 50.32
C PRO A 533 37.14 -2.08 50.81
N PHE A 534 35.93 -2.49 51.18
CA PHE A 534 34.91 -1.63 51.76
C PHE A 534 34.28 -2.32 52.98
N THR A 535 33.96 -1.53 54.02
CA THR A 535 33.28 -2.06 55.21
C THR A 535 31.99 -1.28 55.50
N ILE A 536 30.87 -2.00 55.54
CA ILE A 536 29.58 -1.48 55.99
C ILE A 536 29.58 -1.44 57.51
N GLU A 537 29.45 -0.24 58.05
CA GLU A 537 29.45 0.01 59.50
C GLU A 537 28.03 -0.12 60.07
N PRO A 538 27.91 -0.45 61.37
CA PRO A 538 26.62 -0.52 62.05
C PRO A 538 26.04 0.87 62.39
N LYS A 539 25.85 1.69 61.36
CA LYS A 539 25.29 3.05 61.42
C LYS A 539 24.04 3.15 60.55
N GLY A 540 23.12 4.05 60.89
CA GLY A 540 21.84 4.21 60.17
C GLY A 540 20.83 3.08 60.41
N LEU A 541 20.92 2.41 61.56
CA LEU A 541 20.04 1.29 61.91
C LEU A 541 18.61 1.77 62.17
N PRO A 542 17.58 1.04 61.68
CA PRO A 542 16.21 1.31 62.09
C PRO A 542 16.03 1.07 63.59
N ASP A 543 15.09 1.78 64.19
CA ASP A 543 14.80 1.67 65.61
C ASP A 543 14.33 0.25 66.00
N ALA A 544 14.29 -0.03 67.30
CA ALA A 544 13.82 -1.33 67.78
C ALA A 544 12.31 -1.57 67.53
N SER A 545 11.55 -0.57 67.05
CA SER A 545 10.13 -0.69 66.73
C SER A 545 9.88 -1.23 65.32
N TYR A 546 10.83 -1.03 64.40
CA TYR A 546 10.86 -1.60 63.05
C TYR A 546 10.65 -3.12 63.02
N TRP A 547 11.11 -3.84 64.05
CA TRP A 547 11.00 -5.30 64.15
C TRP A 547 9.82 -5.79 64.99
N ARG A 548 9.08 -4.89 65.63
CA ARG A 548 7.97 -5.23 66.53
C ARG A 548 6.59 -5.07 65.89
N ASN A 549 6.50 -4.55 64.66
CA ASN A 549 5.22 -4.25 64.03
C ASN A 549 5.00 -5.07 62.73
N PRO A 550 4.06 -6.04 62.70
CA PRO A 550 3.87 -6.93 61.55
C PRO A 550 2.88 -6.43 60.48
N SER A 551 2.39 -5.18 60.53
CA SER A 551 1.30 -4.73 59.65
C SER A 551 1.78 -4.12 58.31
N PRO A 552 1.11 -4.38 57.16
CA PRO A 552 1.50 -3.85 55.83
C PRO A 552 1.09 -2.39 55.57
N ASP A 553 0.14 -1.85 56.33
CA ASP A 553 -0.42 -0.52 56.11
C ASP A 553 0.11 0.46 57.16
N HIS A 554 1.24 1.13 56.91
CA HIS A 554 1.46 2.54 57.28
C HIS A 554 2.80 3.04 56.71
N THR A 555 2.69 4.01 55.80
CA THR A 555 3.75 4.89 55.35
C THR A 555 4.30 5.71 56.53
N HIS A 556 5.54 5.45 56.96
CA HIS A 556 6.31 6.44 57.71
C HIS A 556 6.86 7.49 56.74
N HIS A 557 6.01 8.49 56.44
CA HIS A 557 6.49 9.84 56.19
C HIS A 557 6.77 10.49 57.56
N GLN A 558 7.86 11.29 57.62
CA GLN A 558 8.38 12.07 58.76
C GLN A 558 9.17 11.22 59.79
N GLN A 559 10.44 11.49 60.08
CA GLN A 559 11.23 12.73 60.06
C GLN A 559 12.51 12.63 59.22
#